data_AF-A0A957PI05-F1
#
_entry.id   AF-A0A957PI05-F1
#
_cell.length_a   1.000
_cell.length_b   1.000
_cell.length_c   1.000
_cell.angle_alpha   90.00
_cell.angle_beta   90.00
_cell.angle_gamma   90.00
#
_symmetry.space_group_name_H-M   'P 1'
#
loop_
_entity.id
_entity.type
_entity.pdbx_description
1 polymer ?
#
loop_
_entity_poly.entity_id
_entity_poly.type
_entity_poly.pdbx_seq_one_letter_code
_entity_poly.pdbx_strand_id
1 'polypeptide(L)'
;NVTLQGADDEPLRYQIVEPPQHGFLLGLAPALTYVPNTGYAGPDSFIYRAWDGQAYSSSATVHLTVRLAKYAVFAEAGVAFEQNSAVVRGDVGVNTTSSGPFLRNNVEASFSQNAQMQDPNSRVLADSIVVENKALIYNPSYNELTGKGTVNGTRTTPLVLPLRAGSPALPAIAAGTQAVTVNGNQTLAAGSYGALTVGNNATLVLSGGLYQFAGWNVSQGAKIHFAAPSEVRIAGVVAMSQNAFVGPAPGATAVDANQIVLYVAGASSQGGNFPAAVSVAQNAALNAYVVAPNGLITLQQNANATGIFIGKWFLAAQNAKVARPAESAVAGADIENAGPESAEIAPEPAATPPLTVTLAPADITSRLYLPMVTVDAVNDVVAAPDAAVPEQVAPQIVVSEDVTVTQPVTSTTAVTPALTTTITTTIATTIATTVTELIYLPLITED
;
A
#
# COMPACT_ATOMS: atom_id res chain seq x y z
N ASN A 1 6.39 -0.68 -13.22
CA ASN A 1 6.99 0.02 -14.37
C ASN A 1 5.93 0.87 -15.05
N VAL A 2 6.29 2.10 -15.41
CA VAL A 2 5.45 3.10 -16.09
C VAL A 2 6.16 3.51 -17.36
N THR A 3 5.47 3.46 -18.50
CA THR A 3 6.01 3.94 -19.77
C THR A 3 5.18 5.14 -20.22
N LEU A 4 5.80 6.32 -20.30
CA LEU A 4 5.16 7.52 -20.83
C LEU A 4 4.98 7.39 -22.33
N GLN A 5 3.85 7.91 -22.83
CA GLN A 5 3.50 7.83 -24.24
C GLN A 5 3.13 9.22 -24.75
N GLY A 6 3.43 9.43 -26.01
CA GLY A 6 3.09 10.62 -26.79
C GLY A 6 3.21 10.25 -28.26
N ALA A 7 2.52 10.99 -29.12
CA ALA A 7 2.54 10.79 -30.56
C ALA A 7 2.97 12.09 -31.22
N ASP A 8 4.05 12.00 -31.99
CA ASP A 8 4.59 13.08 -32.80
C ASP A 8 5.43 12.50 -33.95
N ASP A 9 5.69 13.30 -34.97
CA ASP A 9 6.54 12.91 -36.10
C ASP A 9 8.04 12.93 -35.71
N GLU A 10 8.40 13.69 -34.68
CA GLU A 10 9.73 13.74 -34.07
C GLU A 10 9.89 12.91 -32.78
N PRO A 11 11.13 12.53 -32.39
CA PRO A 11 11.38 11.88 -31.12
C PRO A 11 11.04 12.77 -29.91
N LEU A 12 10.10 12.31 -29.09
CA LEU A 12 9.68 13.01 -27.88
C LEU A 12 10.63 12.80 -26.70
N ARG A 13 10.92 13.89 -25.99
CA ARG A 13 11.47 13.88 -24.62
C ARG A 13 10.35 14.16 -23.63
N TYR A 14 10.50 13.69 -22.40
CA TYR A 14 9.47 13.89 -21.38
C TYR A 14 10.07 14.58 -20.16
N GLN A 15 9.29 15.50 -19.59
CA GLN A 15 9.60 16.18 -18.35
C GLN A 15 8.54 15.83 -17.31
N ILE A 16 8.97 15.43 -16.11
CA ILE A 16 8.10 15.36 -14.94
C ILE A 16 7.91 16.79 -14.41
N VAL A 17 6.67 17.23 -14.39
CA VAL A 17 6.27 18.57 -13.92
C VAL A 17 5.99 18.53 -12.42
N GLU A 18 5.25 17.51 -11.98
CA GLU A 18 4.95 17.28 -10.56
C GLU A 18 5.28 15.81 -10.24
N PRO A 19 6.15 15.53 -9.24
CA PRO A 19 6.47 14.18 -8.83
C PRO A 19 5.30 13.52 -8.07
N PRO A 20 5.33 12.18 -7.90
CA PRO A 20 4.39 11.49 -7.01
C PRO A 20 4.51 11.96 -5.55
N GLN A 21 3.41 11.91 -4.80
CA GLN A 21 3.37 12.33 -3.39
C GLN A 21 3.68 11.20 -2.41
N HIS A 22 3.53 9.94 -2.84
CA HIS A 22 3.63 8.76 -1.98
C HIS A 22 4.67 7.75 -2.48
N GLY A 23 5.68 8.25 -3.19
CA GLY A 23 6.82 7.48 -3.67
C GLY A 23 7.78 8.34 -4.48
N PHE A 24 8.63 7.70 -5.26
CA PHE A 24 9.54 8.37 -6.18
C PHE A 24 9.67 7.58 -7.49
N LEU A 25 10.16 8.25 -8.53
CA LEU A 25 10.39 7.68 -9.86
C LEU A 25 11.89 7.42 -10.07
N LEU A 26 12.24 6.20 -10.46
CA LEU A 26 13.59 5.80 -10.89
C LEU A 26 13.65 5.64 -12.41
N GLY A 27 14.84 5.79 -12.97
CA GLY A 27 15.09 5.62 -14.40
C GLY A 27 15.01 6.93 -15.19
N LEU A 28 14.95 6.79 -16.52
CA LEU A 28 14.84 7.92 -17.45
C LEU A 28 13.58 7.75 -18.30
N ALA A 29 12.82 8.83 -18.43
CA ALA A 29 11.64 8.82 -19.27
C ALA A 29 12.00 8.47 -20.73
N PRO A 30 11.13 7.73 -21.45
CA PRO A 30 9.76 7.38 -21.08
C PRO A 30 9.64 6.20 -20.10
N ALA A 31 10.69 5.43 -19.83
CA ALA A 31 10.62 4.22 -19.02
C ALA A 31 11.01 4.47 -17.56
N LEU A 32 10.01 4.54 -16.69
CA LEU A 32 10.17 4.87 -15.28
C LEU A 32 9.76 3.68 -14.39
N THR A 33 10.42 3.55 -13.25
CA THR A 33 10.02 2.64 -12.19
C THR A 33 9.52 3.46 -11.02
N TYR A 34 8.23 3.34 -10.71
CA TYR A 34 7.66 3.92 -9.51
C TYR A 34 7.98 3.04 -8.31
N VAL A 35 8.54 3.63 -7.26
CA VAL A 35 8.83 2.99 -5.98
C VAL A 35 7.97 3.67 -4.92
N PRO A 36 6.95 2.99 -4.37
CA PRO A 36 6.13 3.57 -3.31
C PRO A 36 6.92 3.74 -2.03
N ASN A 37 6.52 4.72 -1.21
CA ASN A 37 6.95 4.80 0.18
C ASN A 37 6.61 3.48 0.90
N THR A 38 7.51 3.04 1.78
CA THR A 38 7.32 1.79 2.53
C THR A 38 5.99 1.78 3.29
N GLY A 39 5.21 0.71 3.17
CA GLY A 39 3.90 0.55 3.79
C GLY A 39 2.75 1.35 3.17
N TYR A 40 3.01 2.16 2.13
CA TYR A 40 1.98 2.91 1.43
C TYR A 40 1.13 2.00 0.56
N ALA A 41 -0.19 2.18 0.64
CA ALA A 41 -1.17 1.60 -0.27
C ALA A 41 -2.28 2.63 -0.48
N GLY A 42 -2.69 2.84 -1.72
CA GLY A 42 -3.60 3.90 -2.10
C GLY A 42 -3.30 4.52 -3.47
N PRO A 43 -4.11 5.53 -3.87
CA PRO A 43 -3.92 6.26 -5.11
C PRO A 43 -2.77 7.27 -5.02
N ASP A 44 -1.91 7.28 -6.03
CA ASP A 44 -0.89 8.32 -6.21
C ASP A 44 -0.95 8.84 -7.65
N SER A 45 -0.29 9.95 -7.96
CA SER A 45 -0.22 10.46 -9.32
C SER A 45 0.97 11.37 -9.52
N PHE A 46 1.40 11.48 -10.76
CA PHE A 46 2.41 12.46 -11.15
C PHE A 46 2.02 13.09 -12.49
N ILE A 47 2.50 14.31 -12.74
CA ILE A 47 2.21 15.06 -13.96
C ILE A 47 3.45 15.11 -14.83
N TYR A 48 3.29 14.86 -16.12
CA TYR A 48 4.36 14.98 -17.11
C TYR A 48 3.91 15.79 -18.33
N ARG A 49 4.87 16.25 -19.12
CA ARG A 49 4.64 16.84 -20.44
C ARG A 49 5.70 16.35 -21.43
N ALA A 50 5.33 16.25 -22.70
CA ALA A 50 6.25 15.90 -23.78
C ALA A 50 6.89 17.15 -24.39
N TRP A 51 8.07 17.00 -24.98
CA TRP A 51 8.84 18.01 -25.69
C TRP A 51 9.34 17.42 -27.01
N ASP A 52 8.99 18.07 -28.11
CA ASP A 52 9.30 17.67 -29.50
C ASP A 52 10.63 18.24 -30.02
N GLY A 53 11.26 19.16 -29.28
CA GLY A 53 12.42 19.92 -29.76
C GLY A 53 12.15 21.42 -29.93
N GLN A 54 10.88 21.84 -29.95
CA GLN A 54 10.40 23.20 -30.20
C GLN A 54 9.38 23.69 -29.16
N ALA A 55 8.45 22.83 -28.75
CA ALA A 55 7.35 23.15 -27.85
C ALA A 55 7.08 22.02 -26.84
N TYR A 56 6.54 22.42 -25.69
CA TYR A 56 5.99 21.48 -24.72
C TYR A 56 4.53 21.19 -25.04
N SER A 57 4.12 19.93 -24.88
CA SER A 57 2.70 19.56 -24.90
C SER A 57 1.94 20.15 -23.72
N SER A 58 0.61 20.06 -23.78
CA SER A 58 -0.21 20.12 -22.57
C SER A 58 0.24 19.05 -21.57
N SER A 59 0.11 19.33 -20.27
CA SER A 59 0.40 18.36 -19.22
C SER A 59 -0.58 17.19 -19.24
N ALA A 60 -0.07 15.99 -18.92
CA ALA A 60 -0.83 14.77 -18.74
C ALA A 60 -0.56 14.18 -17.36
N THR A 61 -1.59 13.61 -16.74
CA THR A 61 -1.50 12.99 -15.41
C THR A 61 -1.42 11.48 -15.54
N VAL A 62 -0.45 10.87 -14.88
CA VAL A 62 -0.40 9.42 -14.67
C VAL A 62 -1.03 9.12 -13.31
N HIS A 63 -2.04 8.26 -13.31
CA HIS A 63 -2.67 7.76 -12.08
C HIS A 63 -2.09 6.40 -11.71
N LEU A 64 -1.71 6.25 -10.45
CA LEU A 64 -1.12 5.05 -9.86
C LEU A 64 -2.03 4.52 -8.76
N THR A 65 -2.03 3.21 -8.54
CA THR A 65 -2.69 2.59 -7.38
C THR A 65 -1.76 1.55 -6.78
N VAL A 66 -1.27 1.84 -5.58
CA VAL A 66 -0.40 0.94 -4.80
C VAL A 66 -1.26 0.02 -3.95
N ARG A 67 -0.93 -1.28 -3.95
CA ARG A 67 -1.81 -2.32 -3.41
C ARG A 67 -1.12 -3.20 -2.40
N LEU A 68 -1.93 -3.79 -1.52
CA LEU A 68 -1.53 -4.83 -0.58
C LEU A 68 -1.48 -6.20 -1.29
N ALA A 69 -0.54 -6.35 -2.22
CA ALA A 69 -0.55 -7.39 -3.25
C ALA A 69 -0.49 -8.83 -2.72
N LYS A 70 -0.09 -9.08 -1.46
CA LYS A 70 -0.13 -10.43 -0.86
C LYS A 70 -1.51 -10.83 -0.35
N TYR A 71 -2.34 -9.87 0.01
CA TYR A 71 -3.60 -10.12 0.70
C TYR A 71 -4.71 -10.50 -0.28
N ALA A 72 -5.54 -11.45 0.11
CA ALA A 72 -6.88 -11.59 -0.43
C ALA A 72 -7.85 -10.69 0.35
N VAL A 73 -7.66 -10.59 1.67
CA VAL A 73 -8.49 -9.80 2.56
C VAL A 73 -7.60 -9.02 3.52
N PHE A 74 -7.82 -7.71 3.59
CA PHE A 74 -7.22 -6.86 4.60
C PHE A 74 -8.32 -6.03 5.26
N ALA A 75 -8.58 -6.26 6.54
CA ALA A 75 -9.58 -5.49 7.28
C ALA A 75 -8.91 -4.59 8.32
N GLU A 76 -9.49 -3.41 8.56
CA GLU A 76 -9.00 -2.55 9.63
C GLU A 76 -9.22 -3.19 11.01
N ALA A 77 -10.39 -3.80 11.21
CA ALA A 77 -10.92 -4.07 12.53
C ALA A 77 -11.54 -5.47 12.72
N GLY A 78 -11.63 -6.30 11.67
CA GLY A 78 -11.99 -7.71 11.85
C GLY A 78 -12.45 -8.45 10.58
N VAL A 79 -12.23 -9.75 10.58
CA VAL A 79 -12.59 -10.69 9.52
C VAL A 79 -13.28 -11.93 10.08
N ALA A 80 -14.30 -12.42 9.39
CA ALA A 80 -14.98 -13.66 9.72
C ALA A 80 -15.16 -14.55 8.50
N PHE A 81 -14.78 -15.81 8.64
CA PHE A 81 -14.94 -16.88 7.67
C PHE A 81 -15.87 -17.93 8.26
N GLU A 82 -17.13 -17.93 7.86
CA GLU A 82 -18.15 -18.85 8.38
C GLU A 82 -17.95 -20.29 7.87
N GLN A 83 -18.88 -21.18 8.26
CA GLN A 83 -18.79 -22.60 8.02
C GLN A 83 -18.54 -22.94 6.54
N ASN A 84 -17.57 -23.84 6.29
CA ASN A 84 -17.16 -24.30 4.96
C ASN A 84 -16.73 -23.20 3.97
N SER A 85 -16.54 -21.95 4.42
CA SER A 85 -15.95 -20.90 3.58
C SER A 85 -14.50 -21.24 3.24
N ALA A 86 -13.96 -20.60 2.21
CA ALA A 86 -12.58 -20.84 1.80
C ALA A 86 -11.83 -19.57 1.44
N VAL A 87 -10.58 -19.50 1.91
CA VAL A 87 -9.56 -18.62 1.36
C VAL A 87 -8.73 -19.48 0.41
N VAL A 88 -8.96 -19.30 -0.89
CA VAL A 88 -8.32 -20.13 -1.92
C VAL A 88 -6.84 -19.78 -2.06
N ARG A 89 -6.52 -18.49 -2.03
CA ARG A 89 -5.16 -17.94 -2.17
C ARG A 89 -5.11 -16.54 -1.57
N GLY A 90 -4.00 -16.18 -0.95
CA GLY A 90 -3.69 -14.83 -0.47
C GLY A 90 -3.81 -14.69 1.05
N ASP A 91 -3.08 -13.73 1.59
CA ASP A 91 -3.03 -13.45 3.01
C ASP A 91 -4.35 -12.86 3.53
N VAL A 92 -4.60 -13.09 4.82
CA VAL A 92 -5.68 -12.48 5.58
C VAL A 92 -5.07 -11.63 6.69
N GLY A 93 -5.33 -10.34 6.68
CA GLY A 93 -4.79 -9.39 7.67
C GLY A 93 -5.88 -8.62 8.41
N VAL A 94 -5.68 -8.40 9.71
CA VAL A 94 -6.44 -7.44 10.52
C VAL A 94 -5.48 -6.40 11.10
N ASN A 95 -5.72 -5.13 10.79
CA ASN A 95 -4.76 -4.07 11.06
C ASN A 95 -4.62 -3.70 12.54
N THR A 96 -5.73 -3.68 13.29
CA THR A 96 -5.79 -3.15 14.65
C THR A 96 -6.49 -4.10 15.60
N THR A 97 -6.20 -3.94 16.90
CA THR A 97 -6.95 -4.57 17.99
C THR A 97 -8.35 -3.98 18.07
N SER A 98 -9.40 -4.80 18.01
CA SER A 98 -10.77 -4.31 17.94
C SER A 98 -11.77 -5.38 18.34
N SER A 99 -12.84 -4.99 19.04
CA SER A 99 -13.92 -5.93 19.40
C SER A 99 -14.84 -6.30 18.24
N GLY A 100 -14.73 -5.64 17.08
CA GLY A 100 -15.56 -5.90 15.90
C GLY A 100 -17.09 -5.76 16.14
N PRO A 101 -17.94 -5.82 15.10
CA PRO A 101 -19.38 -5.76 15.26
C PRO A 101 -20.07 -7.13 15.38
N PHE A 102 -19.44 -8.19 14.84
CA PHE A 102 -20.04 -9.52 14.68
C PHE A 102 -19.22 -10.62 15.36
N LEU A 103 -18.03 -10.30 15.86
CA LEU A 103 -17.20 -11.23 16.61
C LEU A 103 -17.40 -10.96 18.11
N ARG A 104 -17.60 -12.03 18.89
CA ARG A 104 -17.70 -11.93 20.36
C ARG A 104 -16.30 -11.99 20.97
N ASN A 105 -16.14 -11.44 22.17
CA ASN A 105 -14.95 -11.62 23.02
C ASN A 105 -13.62 -11.11 22.43
N ASN A 106 -13.61 -9.95 21.77
CA ASN A 106 -12.38 -9.35 21.21
C ASN A 106 -11.65 -10.26 20.21
N VAL A 107 -12.40 -11.05 19.45
CA VAL A 107 -11.82 -11.83 18.34
C VAL A 107 -11.76 -10.93 17.12
N GLU A 108 -10.58 -10.81 16.51
CA GLU A 108 -10.41 -10.06 15.25
C GLU A 108 -10.52 -10.95 14.02
N ALA A 109 -10.02 -12.18 14.08
CA ALA A 109 -10.09 -13.11 12.96
C ALA A 109 -10.72 -14.44 13.39
N SER A 110 -11.83 -14.82 12.77
CA SER A 110 -12.47 -16.11 13.02
C SER A 110 -12.56 -16.98 11.78
N PHE A 111 -12.25 -18.26 11.97
CA PHE A 111 -12.42 -19.32 10.98
C PHE A 111 -13.32 -20.38 11.59
N SER A 112 -14.60 -20.35 11.23
CA SER A 112 -15.63 -21.25 11.74
C SER A 112 -15.48 -22.68 11.23
N GLN A 113 -16.30 -23.59 11.74
CA GLN A 113 -16.24 -25.02 11.44
C GLN A 113 -16.01 -25.34 9.94
N ASN A 114 -14.99 -26.16 9.66
CA ASN A 114 -14.57 -26.54 8.31
C ASN A 114 -14.13 -25.40 7.38
N ALA A 115 -13.96 -24.15 7.82
CA ALA A 115 -13.38 -23.11 6.97
C ALA A 115 -11.95 -23.50 6.56
N GLN A 116 -11.60 -23.38 5.28
CA GLN A 116 -10.32 -23.86 4.75
C GLN A 116 -9.51 -22.74 4.09
N MET A 117 -8.27 -22.54 4.53
CA MET A 117 -7.23 -21.98 3.68
C MET A 117 -6.69 -23.08 2.76
N GLN A 118 -6.58 -22.82 1.46
CA GLN A 118 -6.18 -23.83 0.47
C GLN A 118 -4.74 -23.68 -0.02
N ASP A 119 -4.16 -22.49 0.10
CA ASP A 119 -2.77 -22.21 -0.27
C ASP A 119 -1.85 -22.25 0.96
N PRO A 120 -0.92 -23.21 1.05
CA PRO A 120 0.02 -23.32 2.17
C PRO A 120 0.97 -22.14 2.34
N ASN A 121 1.12 -21.29 1.32
CA ASN A 121 1.96 -20.09 1.37
C ASN A 121 1.22 -18.86 1.91
N SER A 122 -0.11 -18.95 2.07
CA SER A 122 -0.89 -17.86 2.63
C SER A 122 -0.69 -17.76 4.15
N ARG A 123 -0.89 -16.55 4.68
CA ARG A 123 -0.71 -16.23 6.10
C ARG A 123 -1.99 -15.65 6.69
N VAL A 124 -2.12 -15.76 8.01
CA VAL A 124 -3.13 -15.05 8.80
C VAL A 124 -2.43 -14.14 9.79
N LEU A 125 -2.72 -12.85 9.77
CA LEU A 125 -2.14 -11.85 10.66
C LEU A 125 -3.27 -11.12 11.40
N ALA A 126 -3.42 -11.35 12.70
CA ALA A 126 -4.38 -10.66 13.56
C ALA A 126 -3.99 -10.80 15.03
N ASP A 127 -4.49 -9.90 15.89
CA ASP A 127 -4.22 -9.95 17.33
C ASP A 127 -4.74 -11.24 17.96
N SER A 128 -6.07 -11.44 17.91
CA SER A 128 -6.78 -12.64 18.36
C SER A 128 -7.37 -13.42 17.18
N ILE A 129 -6.94 -14.68 17.06
CA ILE A 129 -7.38 -15.62 16.04
C ILE A 129 -8.15 -16.78 16.68
N VAL A 130 -9.36 -17.06 16.20
CA VAL A 130 -10.13 -18.26 16.55
C VAL A 130 -10.18 -19.22 15.36
N VAL A 131 -9.75 -20.46 15.58
CA VAL A 131 -9.80 -21.53 14.58
C VAL A 131 -10.68 -22.67 15.11
N GLU A 132 -11.93 -22.74 14.64
CA GLU A 132 -12.92 -23.71 15.12
C GLU A 132 -12.66 -25.14 14.61
N ASN A 133 -13.45 -26.09 15.10
CA ASN A 133 -13.32 -27.51 14.78
C ASN A 133 -13.24 -27.76 13.26
N LYS A 134 -12.23 -28.52 12.82
CA LYS A 134 -11.94 -28.85 11.40
C LYS A 134 -11.64 -27.66 10.49
N ALA A 135 -11.59 -26.43 11.00
CA ALA A 135 -11.04 -25.32 10.23
C ALA A 135 -9.53 -25.50 10.06
N LEU A 136 -8.98 -24.97 8.98
CA LEU A 136 -7.55 -25.05 8.65
C LEU A 136 -7.02 -23.68 8.24
N ILE A 137 -5.96 -23.23 8.91
CA ILE A 137 -5.20 -22.03 8.53
C ILE A 137 -3.71 -22.34 8.36
N TYR A 138 -3.00 -21.43 7.66
CA TYR A 138 -1.56 -21.50 7.44
C TYR A 138 -0.85 -20.26 7.98
N ASN A 139 0.36 -20.49 8.50
CA ASN A 139 1.35 -19.47 8.87
C ASN A 139 0.80 -18.29 9.71
N PRO A 140 0.17 -18.54 10.88
CA PRO A 140 -0.43 -17.45 11.65
C PRO A 140 0.62 -16.61 12.38
N SER A 141 0.42 -15.30 12.36
CA SER A 141 1.09 -14.33 13.25
C SER A 141 0.05 -13.72 14.20
N TYR A 142 0.26 -13.84 15.52
CA TYR A 142 -0.77 -13.54 16.51
C TYR A 142 -0.25 -13.18 17.91
N ASN A 143 -1.14 -12.65 18.75
CA ASN A 143 -0.94 -12.49 20.20
C ASN A 143 -1.85 -13.44 21.00
N GLU A 144 -3.04 -13.75 20.49
CA GLU A 144 -3.93 -14.77 21.02
C GLU A 144 -4.39 -15.73 19.90
N LEU A 145 -4.31 -17.03 20.15
CA LEU A 145 -4.78 -18.07 19.22
C LEU A 145 -5.54 -19.14 19.99
N THR A 146 -6.82 -19.32 19.67
CA THR A 146 -7.70 -20.27 20.36
C THR A 146 -8.48 -21.16 19.37
N GLY A 147 -9.17 -22.15 19.91
CA GLY A 147 -10.00 -23.08 19.15
C GLY A 147 -9.40 -24.48 19.00
N LYS A 148 -10.05 -25.32 18.19
CA LYS A 148 -9.75 -26.76 18.03
C LYS A 148 -9.42 -27.15 16.59
N GLY A 149 -9.29 -26.18 15.69
CA GLY A 149 -8.93 -26.42 14.31
C GLY A 149 -7.45 -26.71 14.11
N THR A 150 -7.10 -26.96 12.86
CA THR A 150 -5.74 -27.27 12.42
C THR A 150 -5.02 -25.98 12.06
N VAL A 151 -3.77 -25.86 12.52
CA VAL A 151 -2.89 -24.73 12.21
C VAL A 151 -1.59 -25.31 11.69
N ASN A 152 -1.30 -25.04 10.41
CA ASN A 152 -0.12 -25.53 9.72
C ASN A 152 0.88 -24.40 9.44
N GLY A 153 2.13 -24.76 9.16
CA GLY A 153 3.19 -23.80 8.85
C GLY A 153 3.76 -23.08 10.08
N THR A 154 4.48 -22.00 9.84
CA THR A 154 5.22 -21.27 10.87
C THR A 154 4.30 -20.41 11.72
N ARG A 155 4.45 -20.48 13.05
CA ARG A 155 3.71 -19.61 13.98
C ARG A 155 4.61 -18.47 14.45
N THR A 156 4.12 -17.25 14.38
CA THR A 156 4.86 -16.04 14.79
C THR A 156 4.12 -15.32 15.92
N THR A 157 4.81 -15.06 17.02
CA THR A 157 4.25 -14.33 18.18
C THR A 157 5.40 -13.73 19.02
N PRO A 158 5.27 -12.51 19.58
CA PRO A 158 4.11 -11.62 19.47
C PRO A 158 4.00 -10.97 18.08
N LEU A 159 2.77 -10.70 17.66
CA LEU A 159 2.48 -9.86 16.52
C LEU A 159 2.53 -8.39 16.94
N VAL A 160 3.26 -7.57 16.19
CA VAL A 160 3.28 -6.12 16.37
C VAL A 160 2.14 -5.48 15.56
N LEU A 161 1.37 -4.62 16.22
CA LEU A 161 0.26 -3.88 15.63
C LEU A 161 0.49 -2.36 15.77
N PRO A 162 -0.07 -1.54 14.85
CA PRO A 162 -0.86 -1.97 13.71
C PRO A 162 0.00 -2.64 12.62
N LEU A 163 -0.60 -3.51 11.80
CA LEU A 163 0.11 -4.13 10.67
C LEU A 163 0.66 -3.06 9.71
N ARG A 164 -0.07 -1.96 9.56
CA ARG A 164 0.31 -0.78 8.79
C ARG A 164 -0.35 0.50 9.34
N ALA A 165 0.21 1.64 8.97
CA ALA A 165 -0.33 2.95 9.34
C ALA A 165 -1.63 3.26 8.57
N GLY A 166 -2.76 2.85 9.12
CA GLY A 166 -4.12 3.14 8.65
C GLY A 166 -4.53 2.43 7.36
N SER A 167 -5.83 2.47 7.03
CA SER A 167 -6.38 1.95 5.77
C SER A 167 -6.05 2.84 4.56
N PRO A 168 -6.02 2.30 3.32
CA PRO A 168 -5.81 3.10 2.11
C PRO A 168 -6.83 4.24 2.00
N ALA A 169 -6.35 5.44 1.70
CA ALA A 169 -7.21 6.60 1.51
C ALA A 169 -8.09 6.45 0.26
N LEU A 170 -9.30 6.98 0.32
CA LEU A 170 -10.17 7.07 -0.86
C LEU A 170 -9.80 8.31 -1.68
N PRO A 171 -9.69 8.19 -3.01
CA PRO A 171 -9.57 9.37 -3.85
C PRO A 171 -10.86 10.19 -3.81
N ALA A 172 -10.78 11.48 -4.16
CA ALA A 172 -11.95 12.36 -4.22
C ALA A 172 -13.03 11.78 -5.15
N ILE A 173 -14.27 11.77 -4.67
CA ILE A 173 -15.43 11.21 -5.38
C ILE A 173 -16.39 12.35 -5.76
N ALA A 174 -16.51 12.63 -7.05
CA ALA A 174 -17.44 13.59 -7.62
C ALA A 174 -18.50 12.86 -8.47
N ALA A 175 -19.46 12.21 -7.80
CA ALA A 175 -20.57 11.55 -8.48
C ALA A 175 -21.46 12.55 -9.21
N GLY A 176 -22.01 12.14 -10.36
CA GLY A 176 -23.02 12.91 -11.07
C GLY A 176 -24.39 12.82 -10.42
N THR A 177 -25.38 13.53 -10.96
CA THR A 177 -26.77 13.49 -10.48
C THR A 177 -27.68 12.61 -11.34
N GLN A 178 -27.31 12.39 -12.61
CA GLN A 178 -28.12 11.65 -13.56
C GLN A 178 -28.07 10.14 -13.29
N ALA A 179 -29.18 9.54 -12.88
CA ALA A 179 -29.28 8.10 -12.69
C ALA A 179 -29.13 7.33 -14.00
N VAL A 180 -28.54 6.14 -13.91
CA VAL A 180 -28.38 5.19 -15.03
C VAL A 180 -29.15 3.91 -14.71
N THR A 181 -30.06 3.54 -15.60
CA THR A 181 -30.84 2.29 -15.47
C THR A 181 -30.63 1.43 -16.71
N VAL A 182 -30.22 0.17 -16.51
CA VAL A 182 -29.91 -0.78 -17.58
C VAL A 182 -30.91 -1.93 -17.54
N ASN A 183 -31.75 -2.08 -18.56
CA ASN A 183 -32.80 -3.12 -18.63
C ASN A 183 -32.49 -4.26 -19.63
N GLY A 184 -31.36 -4.18 -20.33
CA GLY A 184 -30.93 -5.13 -21.35
C GLY A 184 -29.42 -5.11 -21.46
N ASN A 185 -28.88 -5.04 -22.67
CA ASN A 185 -27.43 -4.86 -22.87
C ASN A 185 -27.11 -3.39 -23.18
N GLN A 186 -26.18 -2.81 -22.42
CA GLN A 186 -25.75 -1.43 -22.63
C GLN A 186 -24.24 -1.30 -22.43
N THR A 187 -23.62 -0.40 -23.18
CA THR A 187 -22.24 0.03 -22.96
C THR A 187 -22.24 1.45 -22.40
N LEU A 188 -21.39 1.73 -21.41
CA LEU A 188 -21.26 3.03 -20.78
C LEU A 188 -19.80 3.48 -20.80
N ALA A 189 -19.57 4.68 -21.34
CA ALA A 189 -18.27 5.34 -21.33
C ALA A 189 -17.90 5.83 -19.93
N ALA A 190 -16.62 6.09 -19.68
CA ALA A 190 -16.14 6.76 -18.47
C ALA A 190 -16.87 8.10 -18.24
N GLY A 191 -17.11 8.44 -16.98
CA GLY A 191 -17.86 9.64 -16.64
C GLY A 191 -18.40 9.65 -15.20
N SER A 192 -19.11 10.73 -14.87
CA SER A 192 -19.73 10.91 -13.55
C SER A 192 -21.25 10.76 -13.66
N TYR A 193 -21.80 9.89 -12.84
CA TYR A 193 -23.19 9.44 -12.88
C TYR A 193 -23.81 9.46 -11.48
N GLY A 194 -25.14 9.51 -11.43
CA GLY A 194 -25.93 9.32 -10.22
C GLY A 194 -25.95 7.86 -9.79
N ALA A 195 -27.09 7.40 -9.29
CA ALA A 195 -27.27 6.00 -8.93
C ALA A 195 -27.28 5.11 -10.17
N LEU A 196 -26.56 3.98 -10.12
CA LEU A 196 -26.59 2.94 -11.14
C LEU A 196 -27.54 1.82 -10.70
N THR A 197 -28.52 1.50 -11.55
CA THR A 197 -29.33 0.29 -11.44
C THR A 197 -29.12 -0.59 -12.66
N VAL A 198 -28.59 -1.79 -12.47
CA VAL A 198 -28.56 -2.83 -13.52
C VAL A 198 -29.70 -3.79 -13.22
N GLY A 199 -30.72 -3.79 -14.05
CA GLY A 199 -31.95 -4.58 -13.89
C GLY A 199 -31.73 -6.08 -14.00
N ASN A 200 -32.75 -6.87 -13.69
CA ASN A 200 -32.65 -8.33 -13.63
C ASN A 200 -32.13 -8.92 -14.95
N ASN A 201 -31.09 -9.75 -14.86
CA ASN A 201 -30.41 -10.39 -16.00
C ASN A 201 -29.86 -9.42 -17.07
N ALA A 202 -29.86 -8.11 -16.80
CA ALA A 202 -29.31 -7.12 -17.70
C ALA A 202 -27.77 -7.14 -17.66
N THR A 203 -27.15 -6.69 -18.74
CA THR A 203 -25.68 -6.61 -18.86
C THR A 203 -25.25 -5.18 -19.15
N LEU A 204 -24.40 -4.65 -18.28
CA LEU A 204 -23.68 -3.40 -18.50
C LEU A 204 -22.23 -3.70 -18.86
N VAL A 205 -21.72 -3.08 -19.92
CA VAL A 205 -20.31 -3.09 -20.29
C VAL A 205 -19.72 -1.71 -20.02
N LEU A 206 -18.67 -1.64 -19.21
CA LEU A 206 -17.88 -0.44 -18.99
C LEU A 206 -16.67 -0.48 -19.92
N SER A 207 -16.54 0.54 -20.77
CA SER A 207 -15.51 0.60 -21.82
C SER A 207 -14.09 0.84 -21.32
N GLY A 208 -13.89 1.20 -20.05
CA GLY A 208 -12.58 1.57 -19.50
C GLY A 208 -12.50 3.03 -19.05
N GLY A 209 -11.59 3.31 -18.13
CA GLY A 209 -11.32 4.67 -17.62
C GLY A 209 -11.92 4.94 -16.24
N LEU A 210 -12.09 6.23 -15.91
CA LEU A 210 -12.58 6.68 -14.62
C LEU A 210 -14.10 6.82 -14.61
N TYR A 211 -14.74 6.11 -13.68
CA TYR A 211 -16.17 6.19 -13.42
C TYR A 211 -16.43 6.71 -12.03
N GLN A 212 -17.45 7.57 -11.87
CA GLN A 212 -17.88 8.05 -10.57
C GLN A 212 -19.40 7.86 -10.43
N PHE A 213 -19.85 7.23 -9.36
CA PHE A 213 -21.25 6.89 -9.14
C PHE A 213 -21.74 7.29 -7.75
N ALA A 214 -23.02 7.62 -7.61
CA ALA A 214 -23.62 7.84 -6.30
C ALA A 214 -23.81 6.52 -5.51
N GLY A 215 -24.00 5.39 -6.20
CA GLY A 215 -24.22 4.08 -5.60
C GLY A 215 -24.59 3.06 -6.67
N TRP A 216 -24.39 1.77 -6.40
CA TRP A 216 -24.70 0.66 -7.31
C TRP A 216 -25.77 -0.25 -6.74
N ASN A 217 -26.77 -0.56 -7.58
CA ASN A 217 -27.72 -1.64 -7.38
C ASN A 217 -27.66 -2.59 -8.58
N VAL A 218 -27.06 -3.76 -8.38
CA VAL A 218 -26.91 -4.82 -9.38
C VAL A 218 -27.93 -5.90 -9.06
N SER A 219 -29.00 -5.96 -9.84
CA SER A 219 -30.16 -6.80 -9.57
C SER A 219 -29.88 -8.29 -9.86
N GLN A 220 -30.88 -9.14 -9.66
CA GLN A 220 -30.71 -10.59 -9.74
C GLN A 220 -30.20 -11.01 -11.13
N GLY A 221 -29.14 -11.83 -11.17
CA GLY A 221 -28.55 -12.32 -12.42
C GLY A 221 -27.91 -11.24 -13.31
N ALA A 222 -27.89 -9.98 -12.88
CA ALA A 222 -27.34 -8.87 -13.63
C ALA A 222 -25.82 -8.96 -13.71
N LYS A 223 -25.24 -8.41 -14.79
CA LYS A 223 -23.80 -8.47 -15.06
C LYS A 223 -23.25 -7.09 -15.32
N ILE A 224 -22.13 -6.76 -14.68
CA ILE A 224 -21.26 -5.64 -15.05
C ILE A 224 -19.94 -6.21 -15.54
N HIS A 225 -19.61 -5.93 -16.80
CA HIS A 225 -18.39 -6.37 -17.46
C HIS A 225 -17.47 -5.18 -17.73
N PHE A 226 -16.20 -5.32 -17.42
CA PHE A 226 -15.17 -4.34 -17.73
C PHE A 226 -14.40 -4.76 -18.98
N ALA A 227 -14.43 -3.93 -20.03
CA ALA A 227 -13.76 -4.19 -21.31
C ALA A 227 -12.30 -3.70 -21.35
N ALA A 228 -11.95 -2.71 -20.53
CA ALA A 228 -10.60 -2.17 -20.37
C ALA A 228 -10.33 -1.80 -18.89
N PRO A 229 -9.07 -1.53 -18.49
CA PRO A 229 -8.75 -1.14 -17.12
C PRO A 229 -9.63 0.03 -16.65
N SER A 230 -10.14 -0.07 -15.43
CA SER A 230 -11.15 0.86 -14.93
C SER A 230 -10.94 1.18 -13.46
N GLU A 231 -11.10 2.46 -13.15
CA GLU A 231 -11.21 2.96 -11.78
C GLU A 231 -12.64 3.41 -11.56
N VAL A 232 -13.30 2.90 -10.54
CA VAL A 232 -14.68 3.25 -10.20
C VAL A 232 -14.70 3.81 -8.79
N ARG A 233 -15.18 5.04 -8.64
CA ARG A 233 -15.36 5.74 -7.36
C ARG A 233 -16.84 5.82 -7.03
N ILE A 234 -17.24 5.27 -5.90
CA ILE A 234 -18.64 5.14 -5.51
C ILE A 234 -18.85 5.86 -4.18
N ALA A 235 -19.69 6.89 -4.18
CA ALA A 235 -19.95 7.71 -3.00
C ALA A 235 -20.78 6.96 -1.93
N GLY A 236 -21.72 6.13 -2.37
CA GLY A 236 -22.57 5.30 -1.51
C GLY A 236 -22.10 3.85 -1.45
N VAL A 237 -23.06 2.93 -1.53
CA VAL A 237 -22.83 1.49 -1.39
C VAL A 237 -22.84 0.76 -2.72
N VAL A 238 -22.30 -0.46 -2.73
CA VAL A 238 -22.44 -1.45 -3.79
C VAL A 238 -23.31 -2.60 -3.29
N ALA A 239 -24.52 -2.70 -3.84
CA ALA A 239 -25.44 -3.80 -3.56
C ALA A 239 -25.53 -4.73 -4.78
N MET A 240 -25.08 -5.98 -4.64
CA MET A 240 -25.22 -7.03 -5.64
C MET A 240 -26.22 -8.07 -5.15
N SER A 241 -27.21 -8.38 -5.98
CA SER A 241 -28.25 -9.37 -5.72
C SER A 241 -27.82 -10.78 -6.12
N GLN A 242 -28.67 -11.76 -5.83
CA GLN A 242 -28.39 -13.17 -6.08
C GLN A 242 -27.98 -13.43 -7.54
N ASN A 243 -26.96 -14.27 -7.74
CA ASN A 243 -26.42 -14.64 -9.07
C ASN A 243 -25.86 -13.47 -9.90
N ALA A 244 -25.71 -12.26 -9.32
CA ALA A 244 -25.11 -11.13 -10.03
C ALA A 244 -23.61 -11.36 -10.28
N PHE A 245 -23.07 -10.71 -11.30
CA PHE A 245 -21.65 -10.75 -11.63
C PHE A 245 -21.10 -9.34 -11.83
N VAL A 246 -19.93 -9.07 -11.25
CA VAL A 246 -19.13 -7.87 -11.54
C VAL A 246 -17.69 -8.32 -11.76
N GLY A 247 -17.11 -7.99 -12.90
CA GLY A 247 -15.73 -8.40 -13.20
C GLY A 247 -15.33 -8.20 -14.66
N PRO A 248 -14.16 -8.73 -15.07
CA PRO A 248 -13.70 -8.62 -16.45
C PRO A 248 -14.74 -9.14 -17.45
N ALA A 249 -14.79 -8.55 -18.63
CA ALA A 249 -15.59 -9.08 -19.73
C ALA A 249 -15.12 -10.51 -20.10
N PRO A 250 -16.01 -11.44 -20.45
CA PRO A 250 -15.61 -12.79 -20.82
C PRO A 250 -14.64 -12.77 -22.01
N GLY A 251 -13.50 -13.44 -21.87
CA GLY A 251 -12.48 -13.52 -22.93
C GLY A 251 -11.64 -12.25 -23.11
N ALA A 252 -11.77 -11.24 -22.24
CA ALA A 252 -10.87 -10.09 -22.26
C ALA A 252 -9.44 -10.52 -21.91
N THR A 253 -8.49 -10.29 -22.82
CA THR A 253 -7.05 -10.48 -22.57
C THR A 253 -6.37 -9.22 -22.04
N ALA A 254 -7.04 -8.07 -22.20
CA ALA A 254 -6.53 -6.76 -21.81
C ALA A 254 -6.89 -6.35 -20.36
N VAL A 255 -7.75 -7.13 -19.67
CA VAL A 255 -8.25 -6.83 -18.32
C VAL A 255 -8.33 -8.08 -17.48
N ASP A 256 -7.64 -8.08 -16.35
CA ASP A 256 -7.87 -9.02 -15.25
C ASP A 256 -8.52 -8.31 -14.03
N ALA A 257 -8.83 -9.07 -12.98
CA ALA A 257 -9.39 -8.51 -11.74
C ALA A 257 -8.46 -7.48 -11.08
N ASN A 258 -7.14 -7.53 -11.34
CA ASN A 258 -6.19 -6.53 -10.88
C ASN A 258 -6.28 -5.24 -11.70
N GLN A 259 -6.99 -5.16 -12.81
CA GLN A 259 -7.10 -3.92 -13.58
C GLN A 259 -8.44 -3.20 -13.35
N ILE A 260 -9.25 -3.71 -12.43
CA ILE A 260 -10.54 -3.15 -12.01
C ILE A 260 -10.41 -2.72 -10.56
N VAL A 261 -10.54 -1.42 -10.30
CA VAL A 261 -10.48 -0.83 -8.95
C VAL A 261 -11.83 -0.25 -8.58
N LEU A 262 -12.36 -0.65 -7.42
CA LEU A 262 -13.59 -0.12 -6.83
C LEU A 262 -13.25 0.60 -5.52
N TYR A 263 -13.31 1.92 -5.52
CA TYR A 263 -13.26 2.76 -4.32
C TYR A 263 -14.70 3.01 -3.83
N VAL A 264 -15.04 2.57 -2.63
CA VAL A 264 -16.41 2.63 -2.09
C VAL A 264 -16.41 3.39 -0.77
N ALA A 265 -17.05 4.56 -0.75
CA ALA A 265 -17.11 5.41 0.43
C ALA A 265 -18.26 5.06 1.39
N GLY A 266 -19.21 4.23 0.95
CA GLY A 266 -20.31 3.74 1.78
C GLY A 266 -19.80 3.20 3.12
N ALA A 267 -20.48 3.59 4.19
CA ALA A 267 -20.15 3.18 5.55
C ALA A 267 -21.24 2.26 6.10
N SER A 268 -20.86 1.41 7.03
CA SER A 268 -21.83 0.67 7.86
C SER A 268 -22.22 1.52 9.07
N SER A 269 -23.50 1.80 9.26
CA SER A 269 -23.98 2.47 10.47
C SER A 269 -23.89 1.54 11.68
N GLN A 270 -23.36 2.03 12.80
CA GLN A 270 -23.46 1.38 14.12
C GLN A 270 -24.94 1.35 14.56
N GLY A 271 -25.54 0.17 14.80
CA GLY A 271 -26.92 0.08 15.29
C GLY A 271 -27.77 -1.12 14.87
N GLY A 272 -27.23 -2.34 14.92
CA GLY A 272 -28.04 -3.58 14.87
C GLY A 272 -28.56 -4.03 13.49
N ASN A 273 -28.38 -3.22 12.46
CA ASN A 273 -28.49 -3.63 11.05
C ASN A 273 -27.25 -3.10 10.35
N PHE A 274 -26.36 -3.95 9.85
CA PHE A 274 -25.12 -3.53 9.20
C PHE A 274 -25.37 -3.35 7.70
N PRO A 275 -25.71 -2.16 7.17
CA PRO A 275 -25.64 -1.97 5.74
C PRO A 275 -24.17 -2.13 5.34
N ALA A 276 -23.88 -3.14 4.54
CA ALA A 276 -22.55 -3.34 4.01
C ALA A 276 -22.21 -2.22 3.01
N ALA A 277 -20.97 -1.75 3.04
CA ALA A 277 -20.46 -0.88 1.98
C ALA A 277 -20.47 -1.62 0.65
N VAL A 278 -20.14 -2.91 0.70
CA VAL A 278 -20.20 -3.83 -0.44
C VAL A 278 -20.90 -5.11 0.01
N SER A 279 -22.05 -5.40 -0.60
CA SER A 279 -22.79 -6.64 -0.39
C SER A 279 -22.78 -7.48 -1.65
N VAL A 280 -22.18 -8.66 -1.59
CA VAL A 280 -22.20 -9.68 -2.64
C VAL A 280 -23.16 -10.79 -2.21
N ALA A 281 -24.37 -10.79 -2.77
CA ALA A 281 -25.40 -11.72 -2.34
C ALA A 281 -25.14 -13.19 -2.76
N GLN A 282 -26.06 -14.07 -2.37
CA GLN A 282 -25.93 -15.52 -2.57
C GLN A 282 -25.62 -15.87 -4.04
N ASN A 283 -24.65 -16.78 -4.24
CA ASN A 283 -24.16 -17.23 -5.55
C ASN A 283 -23.66 -16.11 -6.50
N ALA A 284 -23.56 -14.86 -6.05
CA ALA A 284 -23.02 -13.77 -6.86
C ALA A 284 -21.48 -13.83 -6.91
N ALA A 285 -20.89 -13.14 -7.87
CA ALA A 285 -19.44 -13.09 -8.03
C ALA A 285 -18.91 -11.67 -8.25
N LEU A 286 -17.87 -11.30 -7.49
CA LEU A 286 -17.19 -10.00 -7.57
C LEU A 286 -15.68 -10.19 -7.80
N ASN A 287 -15.22 -9.74 -8.97
CA ASN A 287 -13.83 -9.89 -9.41
C ASN A 287 -13.17 -8.51 -9.63
N ALA A 288 -12.58 -7.95 -8.57
CA ALA A 288 -11.97 -6.61 -8.59
C ALA A 288 -11.03 -6.38 -7.39
N TYR A 289 -10.17 -5.36 -7.47
CA TYR A 289 -9.55 -4.72 -6.31
C TYR A 289 -10.57 -3.79 -5.64
N VAL A 290 -10.93 -4.03 -4.38
CA VAL A 290 -12.00 -3.31 -3.68
C VAL A 290 -11.45 -2.62 -2.44
N VAL A 291 -11.73 -1.33 -2.30
CA VAL A 291 -11.31 -0.48 -1.18
C VAL A 291 -12.54 0.21 -0.58
N ALA A 292 -12.98 -0.27 0.59
CA ALA A 292 -14.14 0.20 1.33
C ALA A 292 -13.78 0.43 2.82
N PRO A 293 -12.86 1.37 3.12
CA PRO A 293 -12.17 1.48 4.41
C PRO A 293 -13.10 1.81 5.59
N ASN A 294 -14.32 2.30 5.30
CA ASN A 294 -15.28 2.74 6.31
C ASN A 294 -16.43 1.75 6.56
N GLY A 295 -16.49 0.61 5.87
CA GLY A 295 -17.62 -0.30 5.99
C GLY A 295 -17.31 -1.78 5.86
N LEU A 296 -18.34 -2.56 6.09
CA LEU A 296 -18.33 -4.02 5.93
C LEU A 296 -18.37 -4.39 4.45
N ILE A 297 -17.50 -5.33 4.07
CA ILE A 297 -17.61 -6.11 2.83
C ILE A 297 -18.18 -7.48 3.21
N THR A 298 -19.31 -7.86 2.63
CA THR A 298 -19.94 -9.17 2.89
C THR A 298 -20.05 -10.00 1.62
N LEU A 299 -19.59 -11.25 1.71
CA LEU A 299 -19.86 -12.32 0.75
C LEU A 299 -20.91 -13.23 1.38
N GLN A 300 -22.12 -13.25 0.84
CA GLN A 300 -23.18 -14.13 1.32
C GLN A 300 -22.94 -15.59 0.87
N GLN A 301 -23.88 -16.48 1.23
CA GLN A 301 -23.72 -17.91 1.01
C GLN A 301 -23.35 -18.25 -0.45
N ASN A 302 -22.34 -19.10 -0.62
CA ASN A 302 -21.79 -19.53 -1.92
C ASN A 302 -21.30 -18.39 -2.86
N ALA A 303 -21.17 -17.15 -2.38
CA ALA A 303 -20.61 -16.06 -3.18
C ALA A 303 -19.12 -16.32 -3.47
N ASN A 304 -18.66 -15.88 -4.63
CA ASN A 304 -17.26 -16.03 -5.05
C ASN A 304 -16.63 -14.67 -5.28
N ALA A 305 -15.41 -14.47 -4.78
CA ALA A 305 -14.73 -13.19 -4.89
C ALA A 305 -13.27 -13.41 -5.31
N THR A 306 -12.84 -12.75 -6.39
CA THR A 306 -11.46 -12.84 -6.88
C THR A 306 -10.85 -11.45 -6.97
N GLY A 307 -9.88 -11.14 -6.11
CA GLY A 307 -9.41 -9.78 -5.94
C GLY A 307 -8.64 -9.57 -4.65
N ILE A 308 -8.49 -8.31 -4.26
CA ILE A 308 -8.03 -7.92 -2.93
C ILE A 308 -9.14 -7.07 -2.34
N PHE A 309 -9.59 -7.45 -1.15
CA PHE A 309 -10.72 -6.82 -0.48
C PHE A 309 -10.24 -6.11 0.76
N ILE A 310 -10.23 -4.78 0.69
CA ILE A 310 -9.84 -3.90 1.77
C ILE A 310 -11.07 -3.25 2.36
N GLY A 311 -11.36 -3.52 3.62
CA GLY A 311 -12.57 -2.99 4.29
C GLY A 311 -12.30 -2.58 5.72
N LYS A 312 -13.29 -1.95 6.37
CA LYS A 312 -13.26 -1.86 7.84
C LYS A 312 -13.41 -3.25 8.46
N TRP A 313 -14.31 -4.02 7.86
CA TRP A 313 -14.64 -5.38 8.24
C TRP A 313 -14.87 -6.23 7.00
N PHE A 314 -14.66 -7.54 7.15
CA PHE A 314 -14.95 -8.52 6.11
C PHE A 314 -15.69 -9.73 6.68
N LEU A 315 -16.74 -10.18 5.99
CA LEU A 315 -17.50 -11.38 6.35
C LEU A 315 -17.70 -12.25 5.11
N ALA A 316 -17.12 -13.45 5.13
CA ALA A 316 -17.43 -14.53 4.20
C ALA A 316 -18.39 -15.51 4.87
N ALA A 317 -19.64 -15.51 4.42
CA ALA A 317 -20.68 -16.40 4.93
C ALA A 317 -20.46 -17.86 4.47
N GLN A 318 -21.38 -18.75 4.87
CA GLN A 318 -21.29 -20.18 4.59
C GLN A 318 -20.96 -20.50 3.11
N ASN A 319 -19.95 -21.36 2.89
CA ASN A 319 -19.45 -21.77 1.57
C ASN A 319 -18.94 -20.65 0.65
N ALA A 320 -18.85 -19.40 1.12
CA ALA A 320 -18.29 -18.31 0.31
C ALA A 320 -16.79 -18.53 0.08
N LYS A 321 -16.29 -18.07 -1.06
CA LYS A 321 -14.89 -18.23 -1.46
C LYS A 321 -14.28 -16.88 -1.79
N VAL A 322 -13.08 -16.64 -1.27
CA VAL A 322 -12.26 -15.50 -1.64
C VAL A 322 -10.89 -15.96 -2.13
N ALA A 323 -10.38 -15.33 -3.17
CA ALA A 323 -9.08 -15.63 -3.74
C ALA A 323 -8.39 -14.35 -4.18
N ARG A 324 -7.10 -14.21 -3.90
CA ARG A 324 -6.24 -13.29 -4.64
C ARG A 324 -6.16 -13.75 -6.11
N PRO A 325 -6.21 -12.83 -7.10
CA PRO A 325 -6.00 -13.19 -8.50
C PRO A 325 -4.64 -13.86 -8.69
N ALA A 326 -4.54 -14.74 -9.70
CA ALA A 326 -3.23 -15.25 -10.09
C ALA A 326 -2.31 -14.08 -10.46
N GLU A 327 -1.04 -14.18 -10.07
CA GLU A 327 -0.04 -13.15 -10.35
C GLU A 327 0.14 -13.04 -11.87
N SER A 328 -0.35 -11.95 -12.46
CA SER A 328 0.17 -11.49 -13.75
C SER A 328 1.65 -11.17 -13.52
N ALA A 329 2.54 -11.63 -14.40
CA ALA A 329 4.01 -11.72 -14.22
C ALA A 329 4.79 -10.40 -14.02
N VAL A 330 4.15 -9.34 -13.53
CA VAL A 330 4.78 -8.06 -13.22
C VAL A 330 4.98 -8.00 -11.71
N ALA A 331 6.21 -8.28 -11.28
CA ALA A 331 6.67 -8.22 -9.89
C ALA A 331 6.29 -6.88 -9.24
N GLY A 332 5.39 -6.92 -8.26
CA GLY A 332 5.19 -5.84 -7.31
C GLY A 332 6.19 -6.00 -6.17
N ALA A 333 6.97 -4.96 -5.89
CA ALA A 333 7.85 -4.95 -4.73
C ALA A 333 6.99 -4.88 -3.46
N ASP A 334 7.08 -5.94 -2.64
CA ASP A 334 6.45 -6.03 -1.33
C ASP A 334 7.34 -5.34 -0.29
N ILE A 335 6.81 -4.34 0.42
CA ILE A 335 7.43 -3.85 1.67
C ILE A 335 6.34 -3.70 2.73
N GLU A 336 6.02 -4.81 3.38
CA GLU A 336 5.50 -4.79 4.75
C GLU A 336 6.46 -5.58 5.64
N ASN A 337 6.74 -4.98 6.80
CA ASN A 337 7.66 -5.36 7.87
C ASN A 337 7.91 -6.87 8.00
N ALA A 338 8.87 -7.40 7.23
CA ALA A 338 9.45 -8.69 7.50
C ALA A 338 10.42 -8.52 8.67
N GLY A 339 10.06 -9.04 9.85
CA GLY A 339 11.08 -9.45 10.81
C GLY A 339 12.10 -10.36 10.11
N PRO A 340 13.36 -10.42 10.59
CA PRO A 340 14.49 -10.84 9.78
C PRO A 340 14.27 -12.26 9.25
N GLU A 341 13.98 -12.34 7.95
CA GLU A 341 14.03 -13.59 7.20
C GLU A 341 15.52 -13.91 7.05
N SER A 342 15.97 -14.98 7.70
CA SER A 342 17.34 -15.49 7.61
C SER A 342 17.64 -15.89 6.17
N ALA A 343 18.06 -14.93 5.35
CA ALA A 343 18.61 -15.19 4.03
C ALA A 343 19.92 -15.96 4.21
N GLU A 344 19.91 -17.21 3.77
CA GLU A 344 21.11 -18.03 3.61
C GLU A 344 22.04 -17.32 2.60
N ILE A 345 23.18 -16.81 3.09
CA ILE A 345 24.16 -16.11 2.27
C ILE A 345 24.80 -17.13 1.31
N ALA A 346 24.47 -17.03 0.03
CA ALA A 346 25.21 -17.70 -1.03
C ALA A 346 26.68 -17.21 -1.03
N PRO A 347 27.67 -18.07 -1.28
CA PRO A 347 29.07 -17.69 -1.22
C PRO A 347 29.39 -16.60 -2.26
N GLU A 348 30.08 -15.57 -1.76
CA GLU A 348 30.53 -14.38 -2.48
C GLU A 348 31.28 -14.75 -3.77
N PRO A 349 30.91 -14.21 -4.96
CA PRO A 349 31.71 -14.38 -6.16
C PRO A 349 32.99 -13.56 -6.06
N ALA A 350 34.10 -14.16 -6.52
CA ALA A 350 35.45 -13.61 -6.44
C ALA A 350 35.55 -12.15 -6.93
N ALA A 351 36.27 -11.34 -6.14
CA ALA A 351 36.51 -9.92 -6.37
C ALA A 351 37.01 -9.63 -7.79
N THR A 352 36.27 -8.78 -8.52
CA THR A 352 36.76 -8.12 -9.73
C THR A 352 37.77 -7.03 -9.37
N PRO A 353 38.86 -6.85 -10.14
CA PRO A 353 39.84 -5.81 -9.84
C PRO A 353 39.25 -4.40 -10.06
N PRO A 354 39.71 -3.38 -9.31
CA PRO A 354 39.18 -2.03 -9.41
C PRO A 354 39.46 -1.39 -10.78
N LEU A 355 38.44 -0.78 -11.36
CA LEU A 355 38.54 0.06 -12.55
C LEU A 355 39.25 1.38 -12.19
N THR A 356 40.49 1.56 -12.64
CA THR A 356 41.16 2.87 -12.67
C THR A 356 40.63 3.70 -13.84
N VAL A 357 39.93 4.80 -13.57
CA VAL A 357 39.57 5.82 -14.56
C VAL A 357 40.61 6.93 -14.50
N THR A 358 41.46 7.03 -15.52
CA THR A 358 42.41 8.15 -15.69
C THR A 358 41.71 9.27 -16.47
N LEU A 359 41.45 10.41 -15.83
CA LEU A 359 40.96 11.61 -16.52
C LEU A 359 42.15 12.37 -17.13
N ALA A 360 42.12 12.60 -18.44
CA ALA A 360 43.03 13.53 -19.11
C ALA A 360 42.56 14.98 -18.87
N PRO A 361 43.48 15.97 -18.75
CA PRO A 361 43.09 17.37 -18.54
C PRO A 361 42.68 18.06 -19.86
N ALA A 362 41.70 18.97 -19.74
CA ALA A 362 41.04 19.84 -20.74
C ALA A 362 39.97 19.13 -21.62
N ASP A 363 38.74 19.63 -21.82
CA ASP A 363 38.24 21.01 -21.82
C ASP A 363 36.95 21.20 -21.01
N ILE A 364 36.86 22.38 -20.43
CA ILE A 364 35.71 22.92 -19.70
C ILE A 364 34.64 23.31 -20.73
N THR A 365 33.52 22.57 -20.80
CA THR A 365 32.15 23.13 -20.91
C THR A 365 31.11 22.02 -20.77
N SER A 366 30.79 21.65 -19.54
CA SER A 366 29.47 21.08 -19.24
C SER A 366 29.04 21.62 -17.88
N ARG A 367 28.00 22.46 -17.90
CA ARG A 367 27.38 22.98 -16.69
C ARG A 367 26.69 21.82 -15.98
N LEU A 368 27.22 21.42 -14.83
CA LEU A 368 26.54 20.53 -13.91
C LEU A 368 25.42 21.32 -13.22
N TYR A 369 24.17 21.08 -13.62
CA TYR A 369 23.01 21.55 -12.87
C TYR A 369 22.87 20.64 -11.63
N LEU A 370 23.32 21.10 -10.47
CA LEU A 370 22.84 20.55 -9.21
C LEU A 370 21.48 21.20 -8.91
N PRO A 371 20.43 20.42 -8.60
CA PRO A 371 19.20 21.01 -8.08
C PRO A 371 19.51 21.71 -6.75
N MET A 372 19.20 23.01 -6.68
CA MET A 372 19.17 23.73 -5.41
C MET A 372 18.10 23.07 -4.52
N VAL A 373 18.52 22.49 -3.41
CA VAL A 373 17.63 22.14 -2.31
C VAL A 373 17.38 23.42 -1.54
N THR A 374 16.21 24.03 -1.75
CA THR A 374 15.67 25.01 -0.81
C THR A 374 15.17 24.29 0.42
N VAL A 375 15.85 24.50 1.55
CA VAL A 375 15.32 24.16 2.87
C VAL A 375 14.40 25.32 3.26
N ASP A 376 13.09 25.11 3.15
CA ASP A 376 12.12 26.04 3.72
C ASP A 376 12.22 25.97 5.25
N ALA A 377 12.63 27.07 5.86
CA ALA A 377 12.55 27.26 7.30
C ALA A 377 11.08 27.50 7.66
N VAL A 378 10.48 26.55 8.37
CA VAL A 378 9.21 26.76 9.06
C VAL A 378 9.48 27.69 10.24
N ASN A 379 9.21 28.98 10.06
CA ASN A 379 9.06 29.93 11.15
C ASN A 379 7.58 30.31 11.24
N ASP A 380 6.88 29.69 12.18
CA ASP A 380 5.61 30.21 12.68
C ASP A 380 5.58 29.98 14.20
N VAL A 381 6.05 30.97 14.95
CA VAL A 381 5.76 31.09 16.38
C VAL A 381 5.30 32.51 16.65
N VAL A 382 4.02 32.59 16.99
CA VAL A 382 3.25 33.74 17.41
C VAL A 382 3.92 34.46 18.59
N ALA A 383 4.07 35.78 18.46
CA ALA A 383 4.50 36.66 19.53
C ALA A 383 3.38 36.85 20.59
N ALA A 384 3.75 36.76 21.86
CA ALA A 384 3.05 37.41 22.97
C ALA A 384 4.11 38.11 23.86
N PRO A 385 3.83 39.32 24.39
CA PRO A 385 4.86 40.18 24.94
C PRO A 385 5.07 40.00 26.46
N ASP A 386 6.33 40.20 26.84
CA ASP A 386 6.82 40.92 28.02
C ASP A 386 6.40 40.43 29.43
N ALA A 387 7.34 39.77 30.13
CA ALA A 387 7.56 39.92 31.58
C ALA A 387 8.85 39.22 32.06
N ALA A 388 9.78 40.04 32.55
CA ALA A 388 10.72 39.83 33.67
C ALA A 388 11.63 38.57 33.77
N VAL A 389 12.94 38.86 33.75
CA VAL A 389 14.11 38.03 34.10
C VAL A 389 14.14 37.70 35.61
N PRO A 390 14.57 36.49 36.03
CA PRO A 390 15.87 36.40 36.74
C PRO A 390 16.75 35.14 36.45
N GLU A 391 18.05 35.39 36.51
CA GLU A 391 19.20 34.53 36.92
C GLU A 391 19.50 33.15 36.30
N GLN A 392 20.46 33.17 35.37
CA GLN A 392 21.73 32.43 35.31
C GLN A 392 21.96 31.20 36.24
N VAL A 393 22.05 29.99 35.64
CA VAL A 393 22.98 28.93 36.07
C VAL A 393 23.52 28.22 34.82
N ALA A 394 24.84 28.30 34.61
CA ALA A 394 25.56 27.57 33.56
C ALA A 394 25.93 26.15 34.05
N PRO A 395 25.72 25.07 33.28
CA PRO A 395 26.28 23.76 33.62
C PRO A 395 27.76 23.69 33.24
N GLN A 396 28.62 23.51 34.25
CA GLN A 396 30.04 23.18 34.09
C GLN A 396 30.23 21.74 33.64
N ILE A 397 31.11 21.52 32.67
CA ILE A 397 31.58 20.21 32.23
C ILE A 397 32.74 19.80 33.16
N VAL A 398 32.54 18.70 33.90
CA VAL A 398 33.58 18.06 34.71
C VAL A 398 34.20 16.93 33.88
N VAL A 399 35.50 17.00 33.63
CA VAL A 399 36.32 15.93 33.06
C VAL A 399 36.93 15.15 34.22
N SER A 400 36.79 13.82 34.22
CA SER A 400 37.50 12.94 35.16
C SER A 400 38.24 11.85 34.40
N GLU A 401 39.55 11.81 34.63
CA GLU A 401 40.55 10.89 34.07
C GLU A 401 40.49 9.48 34.70
N ASP A 402 41.17 8.56 34.00
CA ASP A 402 41.29 7.12 34.16
C ASP A 402 41.40 6.54 35.58
N VAL A 403 40.79 5.37 35.80
CA VAL A 403 41.31 4.31 36.69
C VAL A 403 41.04 2.92 36.10
N THR A 404 42.10 2.14 35.89
CA THR A 404 42.07 0.70 35.64
C THR A 404 42.37 -0.06 36.94
N VAL A 405 41.65 -1.14 37.21
CA VAL A 405 42.08 -2.21 38.15
C VAL A 405 41.70 -3.58 37.57
N THR A 406 42.66 -4.49 37.65
CA THR A 406 42.72 -5.82 37.03
C THR A 406 42.43 -6.97 38.02
N GLN A 407 41.58 -7.92 37.57
CA GLN A 407 41.62 -9.40 37.76
C GLN A 407 41.21 -10.04 39.12
N PRO A 408 40.95 -11.37 39.21
CA PRO A 408 40.23 -12.29 38.30
C PRO A 408 39.31 -13.32 39.04
N VAL A 409 38.24 -13.86 38.41
CA VAL A 409 37.77 -15.26 38.65
C VAL A 409 37.14 -15.86 37.38
N THR A 410 37.53 -17.11 37.15
CA THR A 410 37.36 -18.04 36.02
C THR A 410 35.97 -18.68 35.81
N SER A 411 35.56 -18.73 34.52
CA SER A 411 35.19 -19.93 33.71
C SER A 411 33.80 -20.58 33.98
N THR A 412 32.94 -20.96 33.01
CA THR A 412 33.08 -21.59 31.68
C THR A 412 31.87 -21.28 30.75
N THR A 413 32.13 -20.90 29.49
CA THR A 413 31.48 -21.24 28.17
C THR A 413 29.97 -21.59 28.09
N ALA A 414 29.17 -21.17 27.08
CA ALA A 414 29.46 -20.69 25.72
C ALA A 414 28.40 -19.69 25.20
N VAL A 415 28.87 -18.73 24.39
CA VAL A 415 28.14 -17.59 23.80
C VAL A 415 28.21 -17.69 22.27
N THR A 416 27.10 -17.41 21.59
CA THR A 416 27.00 -17.20 20.13
C THR A 416 26.87 -15.68 19.88
N PRO A 417 27.52 -15.08 18.86
CA PRO A 417 27.93 -13.68 18.89
C PRO A 417 26.87 -12.71 18.37
N ALA A 418 26.83 -11.51 18.97
CA ALA A 418 26.14 -10.34 18.47
C ALA A 418 27.06 -9.53 17.53
N LEU A 419 26.61 -9.29 16.30
CA LEU A 419 27.25 -8.40 15.34
C LEU A 419 26.94 -6.94 15.72
N THR A 420 27.95 -6.21 16.18
CA THR A 420 27.94 -4.75 16.26
C THR A 420 28.93 -4.22 15.23
N THR A 421 28.43 -3.62 14.16
CA THR A 421 29.27 -3.01 13.11
C THR A 421 29.60 -1.58 13.53
N THR A 422 30.84 -1.37 13.98
CA THR A 422 31.41 -0.05 14.23
C THR A 422 31.89 0.57 12.92
N ILE A 423 31.36 1.73 12.54
CA ILE A 423 31.87 2.52 11.40
C ILE A 423 33.09 3.30 11.88
N THR A 424 34.29 2.89 11.46
CA THR A 424 35.53 3.64 11.71
C THR A 424 35.66 4.73 10.64
N THR A 425 35.51 6.00 11.03
CA THR A 425 35.84 7.15 10.18
C THR A 425 37.27 7.57 10.46
N THR A 426 38.19 7.33 9.53
CA THR A 426 39.59 7.77 9.65
C THR A 426 39.71 9.23 9.21
N ILE A 427 39.81 10.16 10.15
CA ILE A 427 40.18 11.55 9.88
C ILE A 427 41.71 11.63 9.91
N ALA A 428 42.34 11.74 8.74
CA ALA A 428 43.76 12.08 8.65
C ALA A 428 43.91 13.60 8.75
N THR A 429 44.17 14.11 9.95
CA THR A 429 44.66 15.48 10.17
C THR A 429 46.19 15.44 10.19
N THR A 430 46.85 16.14 9.27
CA THR A 430 48.27 16.48 9.42
C THR A 430 48.38 18.01 9.44
N ILE A 431 48.61 18.54 10.62
CA ILE A 431 48.94 19.95 10.86
C ILE A 431 50.45 20.09 10.69
N ALA A 432 50.90 20.94 9.77
CA ALA A 432 52.23 21.52 9.81
C ALA A 432 52.09 23.03 9.64
N THR A 433 52.52 23.74 10.67
CA THR A 433 52.51 25.18 10.86
C THR A 433 53.61 25.87 10.06
N THR A 434 53.28 26.98 9.38
CA THR A 434 54.11 28.20 9.31
C THR A 434 53.21 29.39 8.92
N VAL A 435 53.26 30.44 9.74
CA VAL A 435 52.47 31.68 9.64
C VAL A 435 53.09 32.62 8.61
N THR A 436 52.29 33.21 7.70
CA THR A 436 52.50 34.60 7.25
C THR A 436 51.20 35.24 6.76
N GLU A 437 50.92 36.42 7.31
CA GLU A 437 50.00 37.50 6.88
C GLU A 437 48.46 37.35 7.01
N LEU A 438 47.95 38.11 7.99
CA LEU A 438 46.60 38.66 8.03
C LEU A 438 46.42 39.69 6.92
N ILE A 439 45.33 39.59 6.15
CA ILE A 439 44.73 40.74 5.48
C ILE A 439 43.24 40.76 5.83
N TYR A 440 42.86 41.73 6.66
CA TYR A 440 41.48 42.15 6.87
C TYR A 440 41.01 42.94 5.63
N LEU A 441 39.87 42.57 5.05
CA LEU A 441 39.04 43.53 4.31
C LEU A 441 37.62 43.53 4.90
N PRO A 442 37.08 44.69 5.27
CA PRO A 442 35.68 44.82 5.67
C PRO A 442 34.80 44.98 4.42
N LEU A 443 33.64 44.33 4.41
CA LEU A 443 32.48 44.75 3.62
C LEU A 443 31.36 44.97 4.65
N ILE A 444 31.23 46.17 5.21
CA ILE A 444 30.28 47.21 4.78
C ILE A 444 28.90 46.62 4.51
N THR A 445 28.06 46.66 5.54
CA THR A 445 26.60 46.70 5.43
C THR A 445 26.20 48.12 5.05
N GLU A 446 25.47 48.30 3.96
CA GLU A 446 24.53 49.41 3.79
C GLU A 446 23.25 48.87 3.12
N ASP A 447 22.14 49.14 3.83
CA ASP A 447 20.70 49.15 3.50
C ASP A 447 20.10 48.18 2.46
#